data_AF-E1X1V8-F1
#
_entry.id   AF-E1X1V8-F1
#
_cell.length_a   1.000
_cell.length_b   1.000
_cell.length_c   1.000
_cell.angle_alpha   90.00
_cell.angle_beta   90.00
_cell.angle_gamma   90.00
#
_symmetry.space_group_name_H-M   'P 1'
#
loop_
_entity.id
_entity.type
_entity.pdbx_description
1 polymer ?
#
loop_
_entity_poly.entity_id
_entity_poly.type
_entity_poly.pdbx_seq_one_letter_code
_entity_poly.pdbx_strand_id
1 'polypeptide(L)'
;MLALSMHIEGVKMVIPKEKELKSISKKLTRTQGTLMLPNNPTPLEKFRWDICQMFLKYKIEHNLTQKELAERIGIDKAKMSKILRHRIDEFSTDRLIKLFFIVEPNLTLEVC
;
A
#
# COMPACT_ATOMS: atom_id res chain seq x y z
N MET A 1 38.59 -21.06 7.68
CA MET A 1 37.47 -20.61 8.53
C MET A 1 36.18 -20.93 7.78
N LEU A 2 35.36 -21.78 8.38
CA LEU A 2 34.22 -22.47 7.76
C LEU A 2 33.10 -21.50 7.36
N ALA A 3 32.66 -21.59 6.12
CA ALA A 3 31.44 -20.94 5.62
C ALA A 3 30.23 -21.62 6.26
N LEU A 4 29.46 -20.84 7.02
CA LEU A 4 28.23 -21.27 7.67
C LEU A 4 27.14 -21.47 6.59
N SER A 5 26.93 -22.71 6.18
CA SER A 5 25.82 -23.09 5.27
C SER A 5 24.61 -23.48 6.11
N MET A 6 23.67 -22.55 6.33
CA MET A 6 22.37 -22.86 6.91
C MET A 6 21.47 -23.47 5.84
N HIS A 7 21.15 -24.75 6.00
CA HIS A 7 20.16 -25.44 5.17
C HIS A 7 18.76 -25.05 5.65
N ILE A 8 17.96 -24.45 4.77
CA ILE A 8 16.49 -24.45 4.86
C ILE A 8 15.99 -25.12 3.59
N GLU A 9 15.21 -26.18 3.76
CA GLU A 9 14.76 -27.06 2.68
C GLU A 9 13.93 -26.31 1.62
N GLY A 10 14.22 -26.56 0.35
CA GLY A 10 13.29 -26.37 -0.76
C GLY A 10 13.38 -25.08 -1.59
N VAL A 11 14.11 -24.04 -1.16
CA VAL A 11 14.35 -22.84 -1.98
C VAL A 11 15.84 -22.54 -2.01
N LYS A 12 16.49 -22.77 -3.15
CA LYS A 12 17.87 -22.34 -3.40
C LYS A 12 17.89 -20.81 -3.38
N MET A 13 18.18 -20.21 -2.21
CA MET A 13 18.42 -18.77 -2.10
C MET A 13 19.71 -18.41 -2.84
N VAL A 14 19.56 -18.05 -4.11
CA VAL A 14 20.63 -17.42 -4.88
C VAL A 14 20.69 -15.97 -4.43
N ILE A 15 21.68 -15.63 -3.61
CA ILE A 15 21.97 -14.23 -3.28
C ILE A 15 22.33 -13.53 -4.61
N PRO A 16 21.61 -12.48 -5.03
CA PRO A 16 21.85 -11.80 -6.30
C PRO A 16 23.27 -11.25 -6.38
N LYS A 17 23.82 -11.16 -7.60
CA LYS A 17 25.16 -10.57 -7.81
C LYS A 17 25.15 -9.08 -7.42
N GLU A 18 26.27 -8.56 -6.94
CA GLU A 18 26.40 -7.16 -6.45
C GLU A 18 25.86 -6.11 -7.45
N LYS A 19 26.06 -6.34 -8.75
CA LYS A 19 25.54 -5.47 -9.82
C LYS A 19 24.02 -5.46 -9.90
N GLU A 20 23.36 -6.59 -9.67
CA GLU A 20 21.90 -6.69 -9.61
C GLU A 20 21.37 -6.00 -8.37
N LEU A 21 22.01 -6.20 -7.20
CA LEU A 21 21.67 -5.50 -5.97
C LEU A 21 21.75 -3.97 -6.12
N LYS A 22 22.81 -3.45 -6.76
CA LYS A 22 22.94 -2.01 -7.05
C LYS A 22 21.83 -1.50 -7.97
N SER A 23 21.44 -2.28 -8.99
CA SER A 23 20.35 -1.93 -9.89
C SER A 23 19.00 -1.90 -9.19
N ILE A 24 18.70 -2.92 -8.37
CA ILE A 24 17.48 -3.00 -7.56
C ILE A 24 17.43 -1.86 -6.55
N SER A 25 18.51 -1.61 -5.82
CA SER A 25 18.63 -0.50 -4.88
C SER A 25 18.34 0.85 -5.55
N LYS A 26 18.93 1.11 -6.72
CA LYS A 26 18.69 2.35 -7.49
C LYS A 26 17.24 2.49 -7.96
N LYS A 27 16.53 1.39 -8.22
CA LYS A 27 15.09 1.40 -8.56
C LYS A 27 14.23 1.67 -7.33
N LEU A 28 14.57 1.06 -6.20
CA LEU A 28 13.84 1.22 -4.94
C LEU A 28 13.97 2.64 -4.38
N THR A 29 15.15 3.27 -4.44
CA THR A 29 15.34 4.65 -3.97
C THR A 29 14.51 5.68 -4.72
N ARG A 30 14.13 5.39 -5.97
CA ARG A 30 13.29 6.27 -6.80
C ARG A 30 11.79 6.00 -6.66
N THR A 31 11.43 4.91 -5.99
CA THR A 31 10.04 4.47 -5.89
C THR A 31 9.47 4.85 -4.53
N GLN A 32 8.33 5.53 -4.54
CA GLN A 32 7.59 5.84 -3.32
C GLN A 32 6.76 4.59 -2.94
N GLY A 33 7.18 3.88 -1.90
CA GLY A 33 6.47 2.73 -1.36
C GLY A 33 5.27 3.11 -0.48
N THR A 34 4.57 2.09 0.01
CA THR A 34 3.57 2.21 1.07
C THR A 34 4.23 2.74 2.34
N LEU A 35 3.65 3.78 2.94
CA LEU A 35 4.08 4.27 4.24
C LEU A 35 3.43 3.42 5.33
N MET A 36 4.26 2.84 6.20
CA MET A 36 3.78 2.09 7.35
C MET A 36 3.30 3.04 8.45
N LEU A 37 2.39 2.55 9.27
CA LEU A 37 1.99 3.24 10.51
C LEU A 37 3.21 3.43 11.43
N PRO A 38 3.23 4.49 12.26
CA PRO A 38 4.23 4.63 13.31
C PRO A 38 4.10 3.49 14.35
N ASN A 39 5.14 3.31 15.17
CA ASN A 39 5.20 2.21 16.16
C ASN A 39 4.03 2.21 17.16
N ASN A 40 3.47 3.38 17.49
CA ASN A 40 2.32 3.52 18.37
C ASN A 40 1.27 4.43 17.71
N PRO A 41 0.49 3.90 16.75
CA PRO A 41 -0.46 4.70 16.01
C PRO A 41 -1.72 4.93 16.83
N THR A 42 -2.24 6.15 16.75
CA THR A 42 -3.54 6.53 17.31
C THR A 42 -4.66 5.71 16.66
N PRO A 43 -5.82 5.55 17.33
CA PRO A 43 -6.98 4.90 16.73
C PRO A 43 -7.40 5.52 15.39
N LEU A 44 -7.28 6.84 15.27
CA LEU A 44 -7.64 7.56 14.04
C LEU A 44 -6.65 7.30 12.89
N GLU A 45 -5.35 7.15 13.19
CA GLU A 45 -4.36 6.76 12.19
C GLU A 45 -4.60 5.33 11.70
N LYS A 46 -4.86 4.39 12.61
CA LYS A 46 -5.24 3.01 12.26
C LYS A 46 -6.48 3.01 11.36
N PHE A 47 -7.53 3.71 11.75
CA PHE A 47 -8.77 3.77 11.00
C PHE A 47 -8.59 4.36 9.59
N ARG A 48 -7.83 5.46 9.45
CA ARG A 48 -7.50 6.01 8.11
C ARG A 48 -6.70 5.02 7.28
N TRP A 49 -5.79 4.28 7.90
CA TRP A 49 -4.99 3.24 7.24
C TRP A 49 -5.87 2.08 6.77
N ASP A 50 -6.81 1.62 7.59
CA ASP A 50 -7.78 0.57 7.25
C ASP A 50 -8.63 0.99 6.05
N ILE A 51 -9.11 2.24 6.02
CA ILE A 51 -9.83 2.75 4.84
C ILE A 51 -8.94 2.73 3.59
N CYS A 52 -7.65 3.07 3.70
CA CYS A 52 -6.71 2.98 2.58
C CYS A 52 -6.50 1.52 2.10
N GLN A 53 -6.49 0.54 3.02
CA GLN A 53 -6.48 -0.88 2.67
C GLN A 53 -7.76 -1.30 1.93
N MET A 54 -8.91 -0.74 2.30
CA MET A 54 -10.17 -1.02 1.61
C MET A 54 -10.11 -0.58 0.15
N PHE A 55 -9.52 0.57 -0.17
CA PHE A 55 -9.28 0.97 -1.57
C PHE A 55 -8.39 -0.02 -2.32
N LEU A 56 -7.33 -0.53 -1.68
CA LEU A 56 -6.45 -1.53 -2.29
C LEU A 56 -7.17 -2.86 -2.53
N LYS A 57 -7.92 -3.32 -1.53
CA LYS A 57 -8.72 -4.54 -1.62
C LYS A 57 -9.71 -4.44 -2.78
N TYR A 58 -10.50 -3.38 -2.82
CA TYR A 58 -11.45 -3.12 -3.91
C TYR A 58 -10.76 -3.11 -5.28
N LYS A 59 -9.63 -2.41 -5.39
CA LYS A 59 -8.83 -2.38 -6.63
C LYS A 59 -8.45 -3.78 -7.10
N ILE A 60 -8.00 -4.64 -6.18
CA ILE A 60 -7.55 -6.00 -6.49
C ILE A 60 -8.74 -6.88 -6.87
N GLU A 61 -9.81 -6.88 -6.07
CA GLU A 61 -11.01 -7.69 -6.30
C GLU A 61 -11.68 -7.38 -7.64
N HIS A 62 -11.65 -6.12 -8.06
CA HIS A 62 -12.20 -5.67 -9.34
C HIS A 62 -11.17 -5.60 -10.49
N ASN A 63 -9.94 -6.07 -10.28
CA ASN A 63 -8.85 -6.05 -11.27
C ASN A 63 -8.61 -4.66 -11.92
N LEU A 64 -8.75 -3.60 -11.14
CA LEU A 64 -8.63 -2.22 -11.63
C LEU A 64 -7.17 -1.75 -11.64
N THR A 65 -6.81 -0.99 -12.65
CA THR A 65 -5.62 -0.15 -12.61
C THR A 65 -5.85 1.04 -11.67
N GLN A 66 -4.75 1.67 -11.23
CA GLN A 66 -4.84 2.90 -10.43
C GLN A 66 -5.59 4.03 -11.19
N LYS A 67 -5.48 4.06 -12.52
CA LYS A 67 -6.14 5.09 -13.34
C LYS A 67 -7.65 4.88 -13.35
N GLU A 68 -8.10 3.67 -13.61
CA GLU A 68 -9.54 3.33 -13.65
C GLU A 68 -10.20 3.54 -12.28
N LEU A 69 -9.53 3.19 -11.19
CA LEU A 69 -10.07 3.45 -9.85
C LEU A 69 -10.20 4.95 -9.57
N ALA A 70 -9.22 5.76 -9.99
CA ALA A 70 -9.28 7.21 -9.85
C ALA A 70 -10.43 7.82 -10.67
N GLU A 71 -10.62 7.36 -11.90
CA GLU A 71 -11.71 7.78 -12.79
C GLU A 71 -13.08 7.40 -12.21
N ARG A 72 -13.23 6.17 -11.70
CA ARG A 72 -14.48 5.71 -11.08
C ARG A 72 -14.88 6.54 -9.85
N ILE A 73 -13.90 6.95 -9.05
CA ILE A 73 -14.12 7.80 -7.85
C ILE A 73 -14.23 9.29 -8.22
N GLY A 74 -13.79 9.70 -9.41
CA GLY A 74 -13.80 11.09 -9.85
C GLY A 74 -12.68 11.95 -9.23
N ILE A 75 -11.50 11.38 -8.98
CA ILE A 75 -10.32 12.12 -8.50
C ILE A 75 -9.13 11.98 -9.43
N ASP A 76 -8.14 12.88 -9.31
CA ASP A 76 -6.92 12.77 -10.09
C ASP A 76 -6.04 11.58 -9.65
N LYS A 77 -5.21 11.12 -10.59
CA LYS A 77 -4.31 9.97 -10.39
C LYS A 77 -3.30 10.19 -9.26
N ALA A 78 -2.88 11.43 -8.98
CA ALA A 78 -1.91 11.71 -7.93
C ALA A 78 -2.53 11.56 -6.53
N LYS A 79 -3.78 12.01 -6.32
CA LYS A 79 -4.53 11.74 -5.09
C LYS A 79 -4.74 10.24 -4.89
N MET A 80 -5.18 9.52 -5.91
CA MET A 80 -5.32 8.07 -5.83
C MET A 80 -3.99 7.38 -5.51
N SER A 81 -2.87 7.86 -6.09
CA SER A 81 -1.54 7.34 -5.78
C SER A 81 -1.19 7.48 -4.30
N LYS A 82 -1.62 8.56 -3.64
CA LYS A 82 -1.31 8.83 -2.24
C LYS A 82 -2.17 7.97 -1.31
N ILE A 83 -3.44 7.76 -1.66
CA ILE A 83 -4.36 6.84 -0.95
C ILE A 83 -3.79 5.42 -0.99
N LEU A 84 -3.48 4.89 -2.18
CA LEU A 84 -2.94 3.52 -2.32
C LEU A 84 -1.56 3.32 -1.66
N ARG A 85 -0.84 4.41 -1.36
CA ARG A 85 0.45 4.39 -0.65
C ARG A 85 0.33 4.77 0.83
N HIS A 86 -0.88 4.86 1.36
CA HIS A 86 -1.14 5.12 2.79
C HIS A 86 -0.51 6.43 3.29
N ARG A 87 -0.55 7.49 2.48
CA ARG A 87 -0.19 8.84 2.94
C ARG A 87 -1.36 9.41 3.75
N ILE A 88 -1.66 8.77 4.89
CA ILE A 88 -2.88 9.01 5.69
C ILE A 88 -3.00 10.46 6.15
N ASP A 89 -1.89 11.14 6.41
CA ASP A 89 -1.88 12.55 6.88
C ASP A 89 -2.26 13.57 5.82
N GLU A 90 -2.33 13.18 4.56
CA GLU A 90 -2.79 14.04 3.48
C GLU A 90 -4.31 14.08 3.32
N PHE A 91 -5.04 13.22 4.04
CA PHE A 91 -6.49 13.11 3.93
C PHE A 91 -7.13 13.09 5.31
N SER A 92 -8.23 13.84 5.44
CA SER A 92 -9.12 13.69 6.59
C SER A 92 -9.88 12.37 6.51
N THR A 93 -10.28 11.83 7.65
CA THR A 93 -11.09 10.61 7.74
C THR A 93 -12.40 10.74 6.96
N ASP A 94 -13.14 11.82 7.16
CA ASP A 94 -14.39 12.12 6.44
C ASP A 94 -14.19 12.10 4.91
N ARG A 95 -13.07 12.64 4.43
CA ARG A 95 -12.75 12.63 3.00
C ARG A 95 -12.49 11.22 2.47
N LEU A 96 -11.73 10.40 3.20
CA LEU A 96 -11.47 9.02 2.79
C LEU A 96 -12.77 8.21 2.73
N ILE A 97 -13.62 8.37 3.75
CA ILE A 97 -14.95 7.75 3.82
C ILE A 97 -15.78 8.16 2.60
N LYS A 98 -15.98 9.46 2.37
CA LYS A 98 -16.78 9.97 1.24
C LYS A 98 -16.29 9.45 -0.11
N LEU A 99 -14.97 9.38 -0.30
CA LEU A 99 -14.39 8.86 -1.55
C LEU A 99 -14.64 7.35 -1.71
N PHE A 100 -14.58 6.58 -0.63
CA PHE A 100 -14.80 5.14 -0.69
C PHE A 100 -16.29 4.78 -0.89
N PHE A 101 -17.19 5.54 -0.28
CA PHE A 101 -18.64 5.38 -0.46
C PHE A 101 -19.11 5.51 -1.91
N ILE A 102 -18.34 6.17 -2.78
CA ILE A 102 -18.64 6.25 -4.22
C ILE A 102 -18.58 4.86 -4.88
N VAL A 103 -17.67 4.00 -4.42
CA VAL A 103 -17.48 2.66 -5.01
C VAL A 103 -18.16 1.55 -4.22
N GLU A 104 -18.42 1.77 -2.93
CA GLU A 104 -19.13 0.85 -2.05
C GLU A 104 -20.18 1.60 -1.21
N PRO A 105 -21.36 1.91 -1.78
CA PRO A 105 -22.38 2.71 -1.10
C PRO A 105 -23.00 2.05 0.14
N ASN A 106 -22.97 0.72 0.21
CA ASN A 106 -23.57 -0.06 1.29
C ASN A 106 -22.57 -0.38 2.40
N LEU A 107 -21.42 0.29 2.41
CA LEU A 107 -20.38 0.05 3.38
C LEU A 107 -20.88 0.31 4.81
N THR A 108 -20.73 -0.70 5.66
CA THR A 108 -20.81 -0.54 7.13
C THR A 108 -19.40 -0.46 7.69
N LEU A 109 -19.10 0.64 8.38
CA LEU A 109 -17.82 0.85 9.04
C LEU A 109 -17.95 0.46 10.51
N GLU A 110 -17.27 -0.60 10.90
CA GLU A 110 -17.11 -0.95 12.32
C GLU A 110 -15.88 -0.23 12.87
N VAL A 111 -16.06 0.48 13.98
CA VAL A 111 -14.96 1.13 14.70
C VAL A 111 -14.59 0.22 15.87
N CYS A 112 -13.42 -0.42 15.77
CA CYS A 112 -12.85 -1.28 16.81
C CYS A 112 -12.16 -0.49 17.92
#